data_AF-A0A3D0C8P2-F1
#
_entry.id   AF-A0A3D0C8P2-F1
#
_cell.length_a   1.000
_cell.length_b   1.000
_cell.length_c   1.000
_cell.angle_alpha   90.00
_cell.angle_beta   90.00
_cell.angle_gamma   90.00
#
_symmetry.space_group_name_H-M   'P 1'
#
loop_
_entity.id
_entity.type
_entity.pdbx_description
1 polymer ?
#
loop_
_entity_poly.entity_id
_entity_poly.type
_entity_poly.pdbx_seq_one_letter_code
_entity_poly.pdbx_strand_id
1 'polypeptide(L)'
;FALQSDVEFRAYITELKESITQLTEYSSRWGVNHPKVKAQQKRLNFTRISINERSSQMYGVNSTEIFNSLNLDLNPKRSELFADLIDAYAKQKGQKSMLEDLGRSTLHLGDQLKIYSREIVELERLQREFNMAEAIFTSAAARLEASKSDVFASYPVLQMLTTPSHPMKQSSPKNIIAFVAAITGFIFITLGLIILSQRNKLIKIILKKDVTISNNS
;
A
#
# COMPACT_ATOMS: atom_id res chain seq x y z
N PHE A 1 -8.90 -0.50 -27.54
CA PHE A 1 -9.36 -1.23 -26.34
C PHE A 1 -10.74 -1.86 -26.49
N ALA A 2 -11.80 -1.15 -26.93
CA ALA A 2 -13.15 -1.75 -27.04
C ALA A 2 -13.34 -2.87 -28.10
N LEU A 3 -12.64 -2.84 -29.25
CA LEU A 3 -12.70 -3.92 -30.27
C LEU A 3 -12.18 -5.28 -29.75
N GLN A 4 -11.19 -5.24 -28.87
CA GLN A 4 -10.61 -6.44 -28.26
C GLN A 4 -11.38 -6.89 -27.02
N SER A 5 -12.36 -6.16 -26.52
CA SER A 5 -13.15 -6.60 -25.37
C SER A 5 -14.50 -7.24 -25.75
N ASP A 6 -14.94 -7.10 -27.00
CA ASP A 6 -16.20 -7.70 -27.46
C ASP A 6 -16.01 -9.17 -27.84
N VAL A 7 -16.75 -10.05 -27.16
CA VAL A 7 -16.68 -11.51 -27.31
C VAL A 7 -17.22 -11.93 -28.68
N GLU A 8 -18.31 -11.29 -29.14
CA GLU A 8 -18.95 -11.60 -30.42
C GLU A 8 -18.05 -11.24 -31.61
N PHE A 9 -17.39 -10.08 -31.54
CA PHE A 9 -16.45 -9.66 -32.58
C PHE A 9 -15.24 -10.59 -32.68
N ARG A 10 -14.69 -11.04 -31.53
CA ARG A 10 -13.60 -12.03 -31.50
C ARG A 10 -14.04 -13.38 -32.04
N ALA A 11 -15.27 -13.80 -31.75
CA ALA A 11 -15.84 -15.03 -32.30
C ALA A 11 -15.90 -14.97 -33.82
N TYR A 12 -16.40 -13.87 -34.41
CA TYR A 12 -16.44 -13.71 -35.87
C TYR A 12 -15.07 -13.65 -36.53
N ILE A 13 -14.07 -13.01 -35.92
CA ILE A 13 -12.69 -13.00 -36.45
C ILE A 13 -12.08 -14.41 -36.41
N THR A 14 -12.38 -15.18 -35.38
CA THR A 14 -11.93 -16.58 -35.26
C THR A 14 -12.60 -17.45 -36.32
N GLU A 15 -13.91 -17.31 -36.49
CA GLU A 15 -14.68 -18.03 -37.54
C GLU A 15 -14.22 -17.64 -38.95
N LEU A 16 -13.85 -16.37 -39.18
CA LEU A 16 -13.30 -15.91 -40.44
C LEU A 16 -11.99 -16.63 -40.77
N LYS A 17 -11.06 -16.70 -39.81
CA LYS A 17 -9.77 -17.39 -39.96
C LYS A 17 -9.96 -18.88 -40.28
N GLU A 18 -10.85 -19.54 -39.54
CA GLU A 18 -11.20 -20.94 -39.78
C GLU A 18 -11.81 -21.13 -41.16
N SER A 19 -12.70 -20.21 -41.56
CA SER A 19 -13.39 -20.28 -42.84
C SER A 19 -12.44 -20.16 -44.03
N ILE A 20 -11.47 -19.24 -43.97
CA ILE A 20 -10.42 -19.05 -44.98
C ILE A 20 -9.51 -20.27 -45.06
N THR A 21 -9.12 -20.83 -43.90
CA THR A 21 -8.23 -22.00 -43.85
C THR A 21 -8.89 -23.21 -44.54
N GLN A 22 -10.14 -23.49 -44.18
CA GLN A 22 -10.93 -24.56 -44.80
C GLN A 22 -11.21 -24.27 -46.28
N LEU A 23 -11.47 -23.01 -46.66
CA LEU A 23 -11.65 -22.64 -48.07
C LEU A 23 -10.39 -22.91 -48.89
N THR A 24 -9.22 -22.62 -48.33
CA THR A 24 -7.91 -22.86 -48.96
C THR A 24 -7.62 -24.36 -49.09
N GLU A 25 -7.89 -25.15 -48.05
CA GLU A 25 -7.75 -26.61 -48.11
C GLU A 25 -8.71 -27.21 -49.16
N TYR A 26 -9.95 -26.73 -49.19
CA TYR A 26 -10.99 -27.23 -50.09
C TYR A 26 -10.76 -26.80 -51.53
N SER A 27 -10.29 -25.58 -51.77
CA SER A 27 -9.96 -25.09 -53.11
C SER A 27 -8.67 -25.72 -53.66
N SER A 28 -7.75 -26.12 -52.78
CA SER A 28 -6.56 -26.89 -53.18
C SER A 28 -6.90 -28.33 -53.57
N ARG A 29 -7.91 -28.95 -52.94
CA ARG A 29 -8.31 -30.35 -53.20
C ARG A 29 -9.38 -30.48 -54.27
N TRP A 30 -10.26 -29.49 -54.40
CA TRP A 30 -11.41 -29.52 -55.29
C TRP A 30 -11.49 -28.24 -56.10
N GLY A 31 -11.99 -28.35 -57.34
CA GLY A 31 -12.19 -27.18 -58.19
C GLY A 31 -13.20 -26.18 -57.63
N VAL A 32 -13.12 -24.94 -58.10
CA VAL A 32 -13.97 -23.80 -57.68
C VAL A 32 -15.48 -24.04 -57.75
N ASN A 33 -15.93 -25.02 -58.55
CA ASN A 33 -17.34 -25.37 -58.70
C ASN A 33 -17.84 -26.45 -57.73
N HIS A 34 -16.99 -27.03 -56.90
CA HIS A 34 -17.36 -28.08 -55.96
C HIS A 34 -18.31 -27.56 -54.87
N PRO A 35 -19.38 -28.28 -54.49
CA PRO A 35 -20.38 -27.81 -53.54
C PRO A 35 -19.80 -27.43 -52.17
N LYS A 36 -18.76 -28.13 -51.70
CA LYS A 36 -18.07 -27.80 -50.44
C LYS A 36 -17.31 -26.46 -50.51
N VAL A 37 -16.68 -26.15 -51.65
CA VAL A 37 -15.97 -24.88 -51.86
C VAL A 37 -16.98 -23.73 -51.92
N LYS A 38 -18.08 -23.91 -52.66
CA LYS A 38 -19.17 -22.91 -52.72
C LYS A 38 -19.85 -22.68 -51.37
N ALA A 39 -20.09 -23.75 -50.60
CA ALA A 39 -20.63 -23.63 -49.24
C ALA A 39 -19.69 -22.81 -48.34
N GLN A 40 -18.39 -23.07 -48.43
CA GLN A 40 -17.39 -22.37 -47.65
C GLN A 40 -17.22 -20.90 -48.07
N GLN A 41 -17.31 -20.61 -49.37
CA GLN A 41 -17.32 -19.25 -49.88
C GLN A 41 -18.54 -18.46 -49.38
N LYS A 42 -19.72 -19.10 -49.36
CA LYS A 42 -20.92 -18.48 -48.79
C LYS A 42 -20.76 -18.20 -47.30
N ARG A 43 -20.17 -19.13 -46.55
CA ARG A 43 -19.90 -18.97 -45.12
C ARG A 43 -18.93 -17.82 -44.86
N LEU A 44 -17.83 -17.74 -45.63
CA LEU A 44 -16.90 -16.62 -45.58
C LEU A 44 -17.59 -15.26 -45.83
N ASN A 45 -18.45 -15.20 -46.85
CA ASN A 45 -19.18 -13.97 -47.17
C ASN A 45 -20.18 -13.58 -46.07
N PHE A 46 -20.86 -14.56 -45.48
CA PHE A 46 -21.76 -14.33 -44.34
C PHE A 46 -20.99 -13.76 -43.14
N THR A 47 -19.88 -14.40 -42.74
CA THR A 47 -19.05 -13.91 -41.63
C THR A 47 -18.50 -12.52 -41.90
N ARG A 48 -18.10 -12.20 -43.14
CA ARG A 48 -17.68 -10.84 -43.53
C ARG A 48 -18.79 -9.80 -43.34
N ILE A 49 -20.02 -10.11 -43.73
CA ILE A 49 -21.18 -9.23 -43.54
C ILE A 49 -21.45 -9.03 -42.04
N SER A 50 -21.45 -10.10 -41.24
CA SER A 50 -21.68 -10.02 -39.79
C SER A 50 -20.61 -9.21 -39.05
N ILE A 51 -19.34 -9.35 -39.43
CA ILE A 51 -18.23 -8.52 -38.91
C ILE A 51 -18.48 -7.05 -39.23
N ASN A 52 -18.88 -6.76 -40.47
CA ASN A 52 -19.13 -5.40 -40.93
C ASN A 52 -20.33 -4.76 -40.21
N GLU A 53 -21.42 -5.51 -40.06
CA GLU A 53 -22.61 -5.09 -39.31
C GLU A 53 -22.29 -4.81 -37.84
N ARG A 54 -21.56 -5.72 -37.18
CA ARG A 54 -21.13 -5.54 -35.79
C ARG A 54 -20.15 -4.37 -35.62
N SER A 55 -19.25 -4.17 -36.58
CA SER A 55 -18.31 -3.05 -36.59
C SER A 55 -19.02 -1.70 -36.79
N SER A 56 -20.02 -1.65 -37.68
CA SER A 56 -20.87 -0.48 -37.92
C SER A 56 -21.70 -0.10 -36.68
N GLN A 57 -22.28 -1.09 -35.99
CA GLN A 57 -23.02 -0.88 -34.73
C GLN A 57 -22.13 -0.28 -33.62
N MET A 58 -20.85 -0.62 -33.59
CA MET A 58 -19.92 -0.20 -32.53
C MET A 58 -19.21 1.14 -32.83
N TYR A 59 -18.97 1.47 -34.11
CA TYR A 59 -18.12 2.61 -34.51
C TYR A 59 -18.79 3.59 -35.49
N GLY A 60 -20.03 3.32 -35.93
CA GLY A 60 -20.76 4.16 -36.88
C GLY A 60 -20.38 3.94 -38.35
N VAL A 61 -21.08 4.65 -39.24
CA VAL A 61 -21.15 4.45 -40.70
C VAL A 61 -19.83 4.50 -41.48
N ASN A 62 -18.72 4.97 -40.89
CA ASN A 62 -17.41 5.09 -41.57
C ASN A 62 -16.47 3.90 -41.34
N SER A 63 -16.83 2.91 -40.53
CA SER A 63 -16.00 1.70 -40.35
C SER A 63 -16.04 0.77 -41.57
N THR A 64 -17.17 0.76 -42.28
CA THR A 64 -17.45 -0.07 -43.47
C THR A 64 -16.55 0.30 -44.66
N GLU A 65 -16.30 1.59 -44.87
CA GLU A 65 -15.45 2.11 -45.94
C GLU A 65 -13.97 1.80 -45.71
N ILE A 66 -13.54 1.82 -44.44
CA ILE A 66 -12.23 1.35 -44.03
C ILE A 66 -12.13 -0.15 -44.35
N PHE A 67 -13.03 -1.01 -43.87
CA PHE A 67 -12.95 -2.46 -44.15
C PHE A 67 -13.08 -2.86 -45.63
N ASN A 68 -13.85 -2.14 -46.44
CA ASN A 68 -13.98 -2.42 -47.89
C ASN A 68 -12.81 -1.88 -48.72
N SER A 69 -12.24 -0.72 -48.39
CA SER A 69 -10.98 -0.24 -49.01
C SER A 69 -9.78 -1.10 -48.59
N LEU A 70 -9.89 -1.78 -47.44
CA LEU A 70 -9.01 -2.81 -46.92
C LEU A 70 -9.29 -4.20 -47.50
N ASN A 71 -9.66 -4.29 -48.79
CA ASN A 71 -9.75 -5.59 -49.45
C ASN A 71 -8.35 -6.25 -49.42
N LEU A 72 -8.15 -7.10 -48.41
CA LEU A 72 -6.92 -7.81 -48.05
C LEU A 72 -6.64 -9.00 -48.98
N ASP A 73 -7.38 -9.11 -50.08
CA ASP A 73 -7.06 -10.03 -51.15
C ASP A 73 -5.79 -9.50 -51.84
N LEU A 74 -4.62 -10.06 -51.46
CA LEU A 74 -3.48 -10.44 -52.33
C LEU A 74 -2.06 -10.18 -51.78
N ASN A 75 -1.82 -9.71 -50.54
CA ASN A 75 -0.43 -9.62 -50.05
C ASN A 75 -0.26 -9.74 -48.51
N PRO A 76 0.46 -10.76 -47.99
CA PRO A 76 0.70 -10.94 -46.55
C PRO A 76 1.37 -9.73 -45.88
N LYS A 77 2.15 -8.94 -46.64
CA LYS A 77 2.85 -7.76 -46.13
C LYS A 77 1.93 -6.58 -45.80
N ARG A 78 0.72 -6.52 -46.38
CA ARG A 78 -0.29 -5.50 -46.04
C ARG A 78 -1.01 -5.83 -44.74
N SER A 79 -1.31 -7.10 -44.50
CA SER A 79 -1.89 -7.56 -43.23
C SER A 79 -1.00 -7.24 -42.03
N GLU A 80 0.32 -7.39 -42.20
CA GLU A 80 1.33 -7.02 -41.19
C GLU A 80 1.31 -5.52 -40.89
N LEU A 81 1.32 -4.68 -41.94
CA LEU A 81 1.24 -3.22 -41.77
C LEU A 81 -0.06 -2.76 -41.09
N PHE A 82 -1.17 -3.48 -41.30
CA PHE A 82 -2.42 -3.23 -40.57
C PHE A 82 -2.33 -3.63 -39.11
N ALA A 83 -1.72 -4.77 -38.80
CA ALA A 83 -1.47 -5.16 -37.42
C ALA A 83 -0.62 -4.10 -36.70
N ASP A 84 0.43 -3.61 -37.35
CA ASP A 84 1.30 -2.54 -36.82
C ASP A 84 0.55 -1.23 -36.61
N LEU A 85 -0.32 -0.83 -37.55
CA LEU A 85 -1.10 0.40 -37.44
C LEU A 85 -2.13 0.31 -36.31
N ILE A 86 -2.79 -0.83 -36.15
CA ILE A 86 -3.72 -1.07 -35.04
C ILE A 86 -2.98 -1.06 -33.70
N ASP A 87 -1.79 -1.68 -33.63
CA ASP A 87 -0.95 -1.67 -32.44
C ASP A 87 -0.48 -0.25 -32.08
N ALA A 88 0.01 0.50 -33.07
CA ALA A 88 0.42 1.90 -32.90
C ALA A 88 -0.74 2.79 -32.43
N TYR A 89 -1.93 2.64 -33.01
CA TYR A 89 -3.12 3.37 -32.60
C TYR A 89 -3.57 2.99 -31.18
N ALA A 90 -3.51 1.71 -30.80
CA ALA A 90 -3.80 1.25 -29.45
C ALA A 90 -2.82 1.85 -28.43
N LYS A 91 -1.52 1.87 -28.75
CA LYS A 91 -0.47 2.51 -27.93
C LYS A 91 -0.71 4.02 -27.78
N GLN A 92 -1.00 4.72 -28.87
CA GLN A 92 -1.30 6.16 -28.83
C GLN A 92 -2.51 6.45 -27.92
N LYS A 93 -3.59 5.67 -28.07
CA LYS A 93 -4.79 5.83 -27.23
C LYS A 93 -4.51 5.52 -25.75
N GLY A 94 -3.67 4.51 -25.47
CA GLY A 94 -3.24 4.19 -24.12
C GLY A 94 -2.44 5.33 -23.47
N GLN A 95 -1.47 5.89 -24.20
CA GLN A 95 -0.69 7.04 -23.73
C GLN A 95 -1.55 8.28 -23.46
N LYS A 96 -2.54 8.55 -24.34
CA LYS A 96 -3.48 9.66 -24.11
C LYS A 96 -4.30 9.45 -22.83
N SER A 97 -4.80 8.25 -22.58
CA SER A 97 -5.51 7.92 -21.33
C SER A 97 -4.60 8.15 -20.11
N MET A 98 -3.35 7.69 -20.17
CA MET A 98 -2.38 7.87 -19.09
C MET A 98 -2.11 9.36 -18.82
N LEU A 99 -2.04 10.19 -19.87
CA LEU A 99 -1.89 11.64 -19.73
C LEU A 99 -3.11 12.29 -19.06
N GLU A 100 -4.32 11.88 -19.45
CA GLU A 100 -5.55 12.36 -18.83
C GLU A 100 -5.63 11.97 -17.35
N ASP A 101 -5.27 10.74 -17.00
CA ASP A 101 -5.23 10.26 -15.63
C ASP A 101 -4.18 10.99 -14.79
N LEU A 102 -2.99 11.22 -15.35
CA LEU A 102 -1.95 12.02 -14.70
C LEU A 102 -2.44 13.45 -14.45
N GLY A 103 -3.14 14.06 -15.41
CA GLY A 103 -3.79 15.35 -15.25
C GLY A 103 -4.78 15.36 -14.08
N ARG A 104 -5.63 14.35 -13.96
CA ARG A 104 -6.56 14.21 -12.81
C ARG A 104 -5.81 14.07 -11.49
N SER A 105 -4.75 13.27 -11.43
CA SER A 105 -3.92 13.12 -10.24
C SER A 105 -3.27 14.44 -9.82
N THR A 106 -2.78 15.24 -10.77
CA THR A 106 -2.19 16.55 -10.44
C THR A 106 -3.21 17.53 -9.85
N LEU A 107 -4.44 17.55 -10.37
CA LEU A 107 -5.52 18.37 -9.81
C LEU A 107 -5.87 17.91 -8.39
N HIS A 108 -6.02 16.60 -8.19
CA HIS A 108 -6.32 16.04 -6.88
C HIS A 108 -5.24 16.37 -5.84
N LEU A 109 -3.96 16.21 -6.19
CA LEU A 109 -2.85 16.57 -5.31
C LEU A 109 -2.81 18.07 -5.00
N GLY A 110 -3.15 18.92 -5.98
CA GLY A 110 -3.27 20.36 -5.79
C GLY A 110 -4.36 20.72 -4.77
N ASP A 111 -5.52 20.06 -4.85
CA ASP A 111 -6.61 20.24 -3.89
C ASP A 111 -6.22 19.77 -2.48
N GLN A 112 -5.54 18.62 -2.37
CA GLN A 112 -5.03 18.12 -1.08
C GLN A 112 -4.04 19.10 -0.44
N LEU A 113 -3.12 19.65 -1.23
CA LEU A 113 -2.14 20.62 -0.74
C LEU A 113 -2.81 21.88 -0.18
N LYS A 114 -3.90 22.33 -0.82
CA LYS A 114 -4.69 23.47 -0.34
C LYS A 114 -5.37 23.18 1.01
N ILE A 115 -5.86 21.96 1.20
CA ILE A 115 -6.46 21.53 2.48
C ILE A 115 -5.38 21.51 3.57
N TYR A 116 -4.24 20.87 3.31
CA TYR A 116 -3.14 20.83 4.29
C TYR A 116 -2.59 22.20 4.64
N SER A 117 -2.49 23.11 3.66
CA SER A 117 -2.09 24.50 3.95
C SER A 117 -3.05 25.20 4.92
N ARG A 118 -4.34 24.87 4.88
CA ARG A 118 -5.32 25.42 5.84
C ARG A 118 -5.17 24.76 7.21
N GLU A 119 -5.01 23.44 7.25
CA GLU A 119 -4.83 22.70 8.50
C GLU A 119 -3.56 23.11 9.24
N ILE A 120 -2.46 23.41 8.52
CA ILE A 120 -1.21 23.91 9.11
C ILE A 120 -1.43 25.23 9.86
N VAL A 121 -2.25 26.15 9.32
CA VAL A 121 -2.55 27.43 9.99
C VAL A 121 -3.30 27.21 11.30
N GLU A 122 -4.28 26.30 11.30
CA GLU A 122 -5.01 25.94 12.52
C GLU A 122 -4.12 25.24 13.55
N LEU A 123 -3.24 24.34 13.11
CA LEU A 123 -2.26 23.70 13.99
C LEU A 123 -1.28 24.71 14.58
N GLU A 124 -0.80 25.68 13.80
CA GLU A 124 0.08 26.75 14.30
C GLU A 124 -0.63 27.62 15.33
N ARG A 125 -1.90 27.97 15.08
CA ARG A 125 -2.75 28.70 16.02
C ARG A 125 -2.89 27.92 17.33
N LEU A 126 -3.18 26.63 17.26
CA LEU A 126 -3.34 25.77 18.44
C LEU A 126 -2.03 25.60 19.23
N GLN A 127 -0.89 25.46 18.53
CA GLN A 127 0.44 25.40 19.16
C GLN A 127 0.78 26.71 19.87
N ARG A 128 0.42 27.85 19.28
CA ARG A 128 0.64 29.17 19.89
C ARG A 128 -0.19 29.34 21.17
N GLU A 129 -1.44 28.90 21.16
CA GLU A 129 -2.31 28.88 22.36
C GLU A 129 -1.75 27.96 23.45
N PHE A 130 -1.26 26.77 23.08
CA PHE A 130 -0.60 25.85 24.01
C PHE A 130 0.65 26.47 24.66
N ASN A 131 1.57 27.03 23.86
CA ASN A 131 2.79 27.67 24.37
C ASN A 131 2.47 28.85 25.30
N MET A 132 1.42 29.63 24.99
CA MET A 132 0.96 30.72 25.85
C MET A 132 0.44 30.19 27.20
N ALA A 133 -0.38 29.14 27.18
CA ALA A 133 -0.89 28.52 28.40
C ALA A 133 0.26 27.96 29.25
N GLU A 134 1.21 27.25 28.65
CA GLU A 134 2.40 26.73 29.32
C GLU A 134 3.22 27.85 29.97
N ALA A 135 3.48 28.94 29.26
CA ALA A 135 4.20 30.09 29.81
C ALA A 135 3.46 30.72 31.00
N ILE A 136 2.13 30.85 30.93
CA ILE A 136 1.31 31.35 32.04
C ILE A 136 1.41 30.41 33.25
N PHE A 137 1.24 29.09 33.04
CA PHE A 137 1.35 28.09 34.11
C PHE A 137 2.73 28.09 34.76
N THR A 138 3.81 28.11 33.98
CA THR A 138 5.17 28.18 34.50
C THR A 138 5.42 29.48 35.25
N SER A 139 4.91 30.63 34.76
CA SER A 139 5.03 31.89 35.50
C SER A 139 4.26 31.88 36.82
N ALA A 140 3.06 31.26 36.83
CA ALA A 140 2.25 31.13 38.03
C ALA A 140 2.91 30.20 39.05
N ALA A 141 3.46 29.06 38.60
CA ALA A 141 4.24 28.14 39.43
C ALA A 141 5.47 28.83 40.03
N ALA A 142 6.25 29.55 39.21
CA ALA A 142 7.40 30.32 39.67
C ALA A 142 7.01 31.40 40.69
N ARG A 143 5.88 32.10 40.47
CA ARG A 143 5.36 33.10 41.41
C ARG A 143 4.88 32.46 42.72
N LEU A 144 4.27 31.27 42.68
CA LEU A 144 3.89 30.52 43.88
C LEU A 144 5.13 30.10 44.67
N GLU A 145 6.17 29.56 44.02
CA GLU A 145 7.44 29.23 44.66
C GLU A 145 8.12 30.46 45.28
N ALA A 146 8.17 31.57 44.55
CA ALA A 146 8.71 32.84 45.04
C ALA A 146 7.92 33.38 46.24
N SER A 147 6.58 33.38 46.19
CA SER A 147 5.74 33.83 47.31
C SER A 147 5.92 32.98 48.57
N LYS A 148 6.15 31.67 48.42
CA LYS A 148 6.46 30.79 49.54
C LYS A 148 7.81 31.18 50.15
N SER A 149 8.82 31.45 49.33
CA SER A 149 10.14 31.89 49.78
C SER A 149 10.12 33.27 50.46
N ASP A 150 9.34 34.22 49.94
CA ASP A 150 9.28 35.60 50.44
C ASP A 150 8.60 35.70 51.82
N VAL A 151 7.56 34.90 52.07
CA VAL A 151 6.92 34.77 53.41
C VAL A 151 7.91 34.29 54.48
N PHE A 152 8.92 33.49 54.10
CA PHE A 152 9.98 33.03 55.02
C PHE A 152 11.19 33.96 55.10
N ALA A 153 11.29 35.01 54.26
CA ALA A 153 12.39 35.96 54.29
C ALA A 153 12.20 37.09 55.32
N SER A 154 10.95 37.50 55.55
CA SER A 154 10.61 38.61 56.46
C SER A 154 10.52 38.21 57.94
N TYR A 155 10.46 36.92 58.24
CA TYR A 155 10.48 36.40 59.61
C TYR A 155 11.70 35.52 59.78
N PRO A 156 12.72 35.93 60.56
CA PRO A 156 13.84 35.06 60.86
C PRO A 156 13.31 33.78 61.49
N VAL A 157 13.93 32.64 61.16
CA VAL A 157 13.60 31.35 61.77
C VAL A 157 13.79 31.53 63.28
N LEU A 158 12.70 31.77 64.01
CA LEU A 158 12.73 31.81 65.46
C LEU A 158 13.05 30.38 65.88
N GLN A 159 14.34 30.11 66.13
CA GLN A 159 14.75 28.93 66.87
C GLN A 159 14.11 29.06 68.25
N MET A 160 12.97 28.40 68.42
CA MET A 160 12.39 28.20 69.74
C MET A 160 13.46 27.49 70.57
N LEU A 161 13.98 28.18 71.59
CA LEU A 161 14.71 27.57 72.70
C LEU A 161 13.71 26.75 73.52
N THR A 162 13.20 25.68 72.92
CA THR A 162 12.51 24.63 73.65
C THR A 162 13.59 23.79 74.32
N THR A 163 13.42 23.57 75.62
CA THR A 163 14.21 22.62 76.41
C THR A 163 14.22 21.26 75.70
N PRO A 164 15.32 20.49 75.77
CA PRO A 164 15.48 19.28 74.98
C PRO A 164 14.36 18.29 75.29
N SER A 165 13.36 18.26 74.41
CA SER A 165 12.25 17.33 74.46
C SER A 165 12.82 15.95 74.16
N HIS A 166 12.96 15.16 75.22
CA HIS A 166 13.25 13.73 75.18
C HIS A 166 12.49 13.05 74.02
N PRO A 167 13.16 12.25 73.16
CA PRO A 167 12.50 11.61 72.04
C PRO A 167 11.57 10.50 72.54
N MET A 168 10.29 10.81 72.75
CA MET A 168 9.25 9.81 73.07
C MET A 168 8.81 9.00 71.84
N LYS A 169 9.44 9.17 70.68
CA LYS A 169 9.28 8.27 69.54
C LYS A 169 10.63 7.73 69.13
N GLN A 170 10.91 6.50 69.57
CA GLN A 170 11.84 5.65 68.85
C GLN A 170 11.41 5.67 67.37
N SER A 171 12.31 6.18 66.52
CA SER A 171 12.14 6.13 65.07
C SER A 171 12.36 4.69 64.65
N SER A 172 11.38 3.83 64.97
CA SER A 172 11.39 2.46 64.53
C SER A 172 11.33 2.47 63.01
N PRO A 173 12.23 1.73 62.33
CA PRO A 173 12.19 1.59 60.89
C PRO A 173 10.76 1.29 60.44
N LYS A 174 10.25 1.98 59.42
CA LYS A 174 8.91 1.70 58.90
C LYS A 174 8.81 0.19 58.62
N ASN A 175 7.98 -0.53 59.38
CA ASN A 175 7.81 -1.99 59.24
C ASN A 175 7.51 -2.39 57.78
N ILE A 176 6.89 -1.50 57.01
CA ILE A 176 6.63 -1.65 55.57
C ILE A 176 7.92 -1.83 54.77
N ILE A 177 8.95 -1.03 55.03
CA ILE A 177 10.25 -1.11 54.32
C ILE A 177 10.95 -2.42 54.67
N ALA A 178 10.89 -2.84 55.94
CA ALA A 178 11.43 -4.13 56.38
C ALA A 178 10.72 -5.31 55.70
N PHE A 179 9.40 -5.25 55.57
CA PHE A 179 8.61 -6.31 54.92
C PHE A 179 8.90 -6.40 53.42
N VAL A 180 8.99 -5.25 52.73
CA VAL A 180 9.37 -5.20 51.30
C VAL A 180 10.79 -5.74 51.10
N ALA A 181 11.75 -5.30 51.91
CA ALA A 181 13.13 -5.78 51.82
C ALA A 181 13.25 -7.29 52.07
N ALA A 182 12.48 -7.84 53.03
CA ALA A 182 12.47 -9.27 53.31
C ALA A 182 11.91 -10.07 52.12
N ILE A 183 10.79 -9.63 51.52
CA ILE A 183 10.22 -10.29 50.34
C ILE A 183 11.20 -10.23 49.16
N THR A 184 11.75 -9.06 48.87
CA THR A 184 12.70 -8.89 47.76
C THR A 184 13.95 -9.75 47.96
N GLY A 185 14.51 -9.77 49.17
CA GLY A 185 15.65 -10.61 49.52
C GLY A 185 15.37 -12.10 49.34
N PHE A 186 14.20 -12.57 49.78
CA PHE A 186 13.81 -13.97 49.62
C PHE A 186 13.67 -14.37 48.15
N ILE A 187 13.09 -13.51 47.32
CA ILE A 187 13.00 -13.73 45.86
C ILE A 187 14.40 -13.81 45.24
N PHE A 188 15.30 -12.91 45.63
CA PHE A 188 16.67 -12.89 45.10
C PHE A 188 17.47 -14.13 45.47
N ILE A 189 17.36 -14.57 46.73
CA ILE A 189 18.05 -15.76 47.22
C ILE A 189 17.51 -17.02 46.55
N THR A 190 16.18 -17.16 46.47
CA THR A 190 15.55 -18.33 45.82
C THR A 190 15.91 -18.41 44.34
N LEU A 191 15.89 -17.28 43.62
CA LEU A 191 16.31 -17.22 42.22
C LEU A 191 17.79 -17.57 42.05
N GLY A 192 18.67 -17.03 42.91
CA GLY A 192 20.10 -17.35 42.90
C GLY A 192 20.38 -18.84 43.14
N LEU A 193 19.66 -19.46 44.08
CA LEU A 193 19.77 -20.89 44.38
C LEU A 193 19.26 -21.77 43.23
N ILE A 194 18.18 -21.37 42.57
CA ILE A 194 17.64 -22.05 41.37
C ILE A 194 18.67 -22.00 40.23
N ILE A 195 19.29 -20.85 39.99
CA ILE A 195 20.33 -20.68 38.96
C ILE A 195 21.55 -21.55 39.29
N LEU A 196 22.00 -21.52 40.55
CA LEU A 196 23.16 -22.29 40.99
C LEU A 196 22.91 -23.81 40.91
N SER A 197 21.72 -24.26 41.30
CA SER A 197 21.33 -25.67 41.20
C SER A 197 21.23 -26.15 39.75
N GLN A 198 20.82 -25.27 38.82
CA GLN A 198 20.77 -25.56 37.39
C GLN A 198 22.12 -25.38 36.68
N ARG A 199 23.21 -25.01 37.38
CA ARG A 199 24.54 -24.79 36.80
C ARG A 199 25.01 -25.94 35.92
N ASN A 200 24.83 -27.19 36.34
CA ASN A 200 25.23 -28.35 35.54
C ASN A 200 24.36 -28.56 34.29
N LYS A 201 23.09 -28.14 34.31
CA LYS A 201 22.21 -28.15 33.12
C LYS A 201 22.57 -27.02 32.17
N LEU A 202 22.83 -25.81 32.68
CA LEU A 202 23.26 -24.66 31.89
C LEU A 202 24.61 -24.90 31.21
N ILE A 203 25.60 -25.46 31.92
CA ILE A 203 26.90 -25.84 31.34
C ILE A 203 26.72 -26.92 30.27
N LYS A 204 25.87 -27.94 30.48
CA LYS A 204 25.56 -28.94 29.44
C LYS A 204 24.89 -28.34 28.21
N ILE A 205 24.00 -27.36 28.37
CA ILE A 205 23.31 -26.69 27.25
C ILE A 205 24.32 -25.84 26.45
N ILE A 206 25.19 -25.09 27.13
CA ILE A 206 26.22 -24.27 26.47
C ILE A 206 27.26 -25.16 25.79
N LEU A 207 27.77 -26.20 26.47
CA LEU A 207 28.75 -27.12 25.90
C LEU A 207 28.16 -27.96 24.75
N LYS A 208 26.88 -28.36 24.82
CA LYS A 208 26.19 -29.04 23.71
C LYS A 208 26.03 -28.09 22.51
N LYS A 209 25.70 -26.82 22.75
CA LYS A 209 25.55 -25.81 21.71
C LYS A 209 26.86 -25.60 20.96
N ASP A 210 27.99 -25.51 21.67
CA ASP A 210 29.32 -25.37 21.03
C ASP A 210 29.73 -26.62 20.23
N VAL A 211 29.44 -27.83 20.72
CA VAL A 211 29.71 -29.08 19.97
C VAL A 211 28.85 -29.19 18.70
N THR A 212 27.59 -28.76 18.71
CA THR A 212 26.77 -28.74 17.49
C THR A 212 27.19 -27.68 16.46
N ILE A 213 27.88 -26.62 16.89
CA ILE A 213 28.38 -25.58 15.98
C ILE A 213 29.71 -26.02 15.33
N SER A 214 30.54 -26.81 16.02
CA SER A 214 31.79 -27.36 15.48
C SER A 214 31.64 -28.55 14.52
N ASN A 215 30.51 -29.26 14.54
CA ASN A 215 30.26 -30.44 13.68
C ASN A 215 29.49 -30.11 12.38
N ASN A 216 29.19 -28.83 12.13
CA ASN A 216 28.47 -28.35 10.95
C ASN A 216 29.26 -27.28 10.17
N SER A 217 30.59 -27.28 10.34
CA SER A 217 31.57 -26.50 9.59
C SER A 217 32.64 -27.42 9.02
#